data_AF-A0A2M7H705-F1
#
_entry.id   AF-A0A2M7H705-F1
#
_cell.length_a   1.000
_cell.length_b   1.000
_cell.length_c   1.000
_cell.angle_alpha   90.00
_cell.angle_beta   90.00
_cell.angle_gamma   90.00
#
_symmetry.space_group_name_H-M   'P 1'
#
loop_
_entity.id
_entity.type
_entity.pdbx_description
1 polymer ?
#
loop_
_entity_poly.entity_id
_entity_poly.type
_entity_poly.pdbx_seq_one_letter_code
_entity_poly.pdbx_strand_id
1 'polypeptide(L)' 'EVAIGRILRRTKESYESNALTEQAYLNNKKKFQQVDLADLKRLNPNLNIIHLIVDTQHDPPEEWYITGVEKR' A
#
# COMPACT_ATOMS: atom_id res chain seq x y z
N GLU A 1 11.32 8.39 -4.72
CA GLU A 1 10.16 7.95 -3.92
C GLU A 1 10.63 7.43 -2.57
N VAL A 2 9.89 7.70 -1.48
CA VAL A 2 10.25 7.26 -0.11
C VAL A 2 10.45 5.74 -0.04
N ALA A 3 9.58 4.96 -0.69
CA ALA A 3 9.64 3.49 -0.69
C ALA A 3 10.92 2.92 -1.31
N ILE A 4 11.51 3.58 -2.30
CA ILE A 4 12.79 3.13 -2.89
C ILE A 4 13.93 3.37 -1.91
N GLY A 5 13.96 4.52 -1.23
CA GLY A 5 14.97 4.81 -0.21
C GLY A 5 14.96 3.78 0.93
N ARG A 6 13.76 3.43 1.40
CA ARG A 6 13.47 2.32 2.32
C ARG A 6 14.04 0.97 1.86
N ILE A 7 13.71 0.58 0.64
CA ILE A 7 14.22 -0.64 0.04
C ILE A 7 15.75 -0.63 -0.03
N LEU A 8 16.38 0.48 -0.42
CA LEU A 8 17.83 0.54 -0.60
C LEU A 8 18.63 0.55 0.73
N ARG A 9 18.07 1.10 1.81
CA ARG A 9 18.73 1.15 3.13
C ARG A 9 18.53 -0.09 4.00
N ARG A 10 17.61 -0.99 3.60
CA ARG A 10 17.23 -2.17 4.39
C ARG A 10 18.44 -3.06 4.69
N THR A 11 18.43 -3.69 5.85
CA THR A 11 19.38 -4.76 6.22
C THR A 11 18.68 -6.11 6.23
N LYS A 12 19.44 -7.19 6.43
CA LYS A 12 18.84 -8.54 6.54
C LYS A 12 17.97 -8.67 7.79
N GLU A 13 18.30 -7.91 8.83
CA GLU A 13 17.62 -7.87 10.13
C GLU A 13 16.42 -6.91 10.13
N SER A 14 16.41 -5.92 9.23
CA SER A 14 15.33 -4.93 9.07
C SER A 14 14.61 -5.15 7.74
N TYR A 15 13.68 -6.09 7.76
CA TYR A 15 12.87 -6.44 6.60
C TYR A 15 11.82 -5.35 6.33
N GLU A 16 12.01 -4.57 5.26
CA GLU A 16 11.05 -3.54 4.83
C GLU A 16 10.29 -3.92 3.54
N SER A 17 10.82 -4.83 2.71
CA SER A 17 10.18 -5.21 1.44
C SER A 17 10.70 -6.52 0.83
N ASN A 18 9.83 -7.17 0.06
CA ASN A 18 10.19 -8.26 -0.85
C ASN A 18 10.91 -7.81 -2.12
N ALA A 19 10.80 -6.52 -2.50
CA ALA A 19 11.45 -6.03 -3.71
C ALA A 19 12.97 -5.96 -3.49
N LEU A 20 13.71 -6.84 -4.15
CA LEU A 20 15.15 -6.94 -3.92
C LEU A 20 15.95 -5.80 -4.56
N THR A 21 15.44 -5.25 -5.67
CA THR A 21 16.06 -4.18 -6.47
C THR A 21 15.06 -3.09 -6.79
N GLU A 22 15.54 -1.88 -7.14
CA GLU A 22 14.69 -0.78 -7.61
C GLU A 22 13.84 -1.20 -8.82
N GLN A 23 14.43 -1.93 -9.77
CA GLN A 23 13.69 -2.43 -10.94
C GLN A 23 12.55 -3.38 -10.54
N ALA A 24 12.76 -4.24 -9.54
CA ALA A 24 11.71 -5.13 -9.02
C ALA A 24 10.56 -4.32 -8.41
N TYR A 25 10.87 -3.25 -7.65
CA TYR A 25 9.87 -2.33 -7.13
C TYR A 25 9.06 -1.66 -8.26
N LEU A 26 9.74 -1.10 -9.27
CA LEU A 26 9.08 -0.44 -10.40
C LEU A 26 8.20 -1.41 -11.21
N ASN A 27 8.63 -2.66 -11.36
CA ASN A 27 7.84 -3.70 -12.03
C ASN A 27 6.56 -4.04 -11.26
N ASN A 28 6.65 -4.18 -9.94
CA ASN A 28 5.48 -4.44 -9.09
C ASN A 28 4.52 -3.26 -9.10
N LYS A 29 5.05 -2.04 -8.99
CA LYS A 29 4.26 -0.80 -9.05
C LYS A 29 3.44 -0.70 -10.34
N LYS A 30 4.04 -1.06 -11.49
CA LYS A 30 3.34 -1.08 -12.79
C LYS A 30 2.22 -2.12 -12.87
N LYS A 31 2.34 -3.23 -12.14
CA LYS A 31 1.33 -4.30 -12.09
C LYS A 31 0.26 -4.06 -11.03
N PHE A 32 0.52 -3.17 -10.08
CA PHE A 32 -0.41 -2.89 -8.99
C PHE A 32 -1.69 -2.28 -9.54
N GLN A 33 -2.82 -2.90 -9.23
CA GLN A 33 -4.15 -2.44 -9.61
C GLN A 33 -4.83 -1.86 -8.38
N GLN A 34 -5.53 -0.74 -8.55
CA GLN A 34 -6.33 -0.17 -7.48
C GLN A 34 -7.48 -1.12 -7.12
N VAL A 35 -7.86 -1.13 -5.84
CA VAL A 35 -9.02 -1.87 -5.37
C VAL A 35 -10.30 -1.27 -5.98
N ASP A 36 -11.06 -2.07 -6.72
CA ASP A 36 -12.37 -1.69 -7.25
C ASP A 36 -13.47 -2.03 -6.23
N LEU A 37 -13.87 -1.02 -5.45
CA LEU A 37 -14.92 -1.16 -4.44
C LEU A 37 -16.30 -1.42 -5.06
N ALA A 38 -16.55 -0.96 -6.29
CA ALA A 38 -17.82 -1.15 -6.97
C ALA A 38 -17.97 -2.59 -7.44
N ASP A 39 -16.90 -3.19 -7.99
CA ASP A 39 -16.87 -4.60 -8.33
C ASP A 39 -17.05 -5.49 -7.09
N LEU A 40 -16.33 -5.20 -6.00
CA LEU A 40 -16.45 -5.94 -4.74
C LEU A 40 -17.89 -5.93 -4.21
N LYS A 41 -18.55 -4.77 -4.24
CA LYS A 41 -19.95 -4.63 -3.83
C LYS A 41 -20.93 -5.32 -4.77
N ARG A 42 -20.68 -5.27 -6.08
CA ARG A 42 -21.52 -5.97 -7.07
C ARG A 42 -21.47 -7.49 -6.85
N LEU A 43 -20.28 -8.04 -6.60
CA LEU A 43 -20.09 -9.47 -6.36
C LEU A 43 -20.58 -9.91 -4.97
N ASN A 44 -20.50 -9.00 -3.97
CA ASN A 44 -20.87 -9.29 -2.59
C ASN A 44 -21.77 -8.17 -2.01
N PRO A 45 -23.07 -8.11 -2.39
CA PRO A 45 -23.93 -6.98 -2.03
C PRO A 45 -24.05 -6.70 -0.53
N ASN A 46 -23.99 -7.75 0.29
CA ASN A 46 -24.15 -7.68 1.74
C ASN A 46 -22.82 -7.46 2.49
N LEU A 47 -21.68 -7.40 1.79
CA LEU A 47 -20.38 -7.19 2.42
C LEU A 47 -20.23 -5.73 2.85
N ASN A 48 -20.13 -5.46 4.15
CA ASN A 48 -19.83 -4.11 4.63
C ASN A 48 -18.35 -3.80 4.39
N ILE A 49 -18.05 -2.69 3.70
CA ILE A 49 -16.68 -2.31 3.32
C ILE A 49 -16.33 -0.96 3.93
N ILE A 50 -15.16 -0.90 4.58
CA ILE A 50 -14.49 0.34 4.96
C ILE A 50 -13.15 0.35 4.25
N HIS A 51 -12.95 1.31 3.35
CA HIS A 51 -11.71 1.52 2.63
C HIS A 51 -11.02 2.78 3.16
N LEU A 52 -9.80 2.61 3.68
CA LEU A 52 -8.99 3.69 4.24
C LEU A 52 -7.79 3.93 3.32
N ILE A 53 -7.57 5.18 2.95
CA ILE A 53 -6.34 5.62 2.28
C ILE A 53 -5.48 6.25 3.36
N VAL A 54 -4.25 5.76 3.50
CA VAL A 54 -3.32 6.15 4.58
C VAL A 54 -2.05 6.72 3.97
N ASP A 55 -1.63 7.87 4.48
CA ASP A 55 -0.30 8.41 4.18
C ASP A 55 0.75 7.65 5.01
N THR A 56 1.71 7.04 4.32
CA THR A 56 2.77 6.23 4.91
C THR A 56 4.17 6.76 4.55
N GLN A 57 4.27 8.03 4.14
CA GLN A 57 5.53 8.66 3.74
C GLN A 57 6.56 8.77 4.89
N HIS A 58 6.10 8.77 6.14
CA HIS A 58 6.96 8.76 7.32
C HIS A 58 7.20 7.33 7.79
N ASP A 59 8.39 7.06 8.33
CA ASP A 59 8.77 5.70 8.76
C ASP A 59 8.04 5.24 10.02
N PRO A 60 7.89 6.07 11.08
CA PRO A 60 7.17 5.67 12.27
C PRO A 60 5.67 5.50 11.97
N PRO A 61 5.06 4.35 12.28
CA PRO A 61 3.62 4.14 12.08
C PRO A 61 2.74 5.13 12.86
N GLU A 62 3.24 5.66 13.97
CA GLU A 62 2.56 6.67 14.79
C GLU A 62 2.38 8.01 14.06
N GLU A 63 3.18 8.26 13.03
CA GLU A 63 3.08 9.45 12.17
C GLU A 63 2.17 9.24 10.96
N TRP A 64 1.61 8.04 10.78
CA TRP A 64 0.68 7.76 9.69
C TRP A 64 -0.69 8.35 9.99
N TYR A 65 -1.34 8.88 8.96
CA TYR A 65 -2.67 9.44 9.09
C TYR A 65 -3.55 9.09 7.89
N ILE A 66 -4.85 9.05 8.13
CA ILE A 66 -5.85 8.75 7.12
C ILE A 66 -6.04 9.99 6.24
N THR A 67 -5.87 9.83 4.93
CA THR A 67 -6.11 10.87 3.92
C THR A 67 -7.41 10.67 3.16
N GLY A 68 -8.04 9.50 3.29
CA GLY A 68 -9.34 9.22 2.67
C GLY A 68 -10.08 8.08 3.36
N VAL A 69 -11.41 8.19 3.40
CA VAL A 69 -12.30 7.17 3.95
C VAL A 69 -13.48 6.98 3.00
N GLU A 70 -13.72 5.74 2.60
CA GLU A 70 -14.90 5.36 1.84
C GLU A 70 -15.61 4.19 2.51
N LYS A 71 -16.93 4.31 2.70
CA LYS A 71 -17.77 3.29 3.32
C LYS A 71 -18.82 2.85 2.31
N ARG A 72 -18.98 1.55 2.13
CA ARG A 72 -20.00 0.97 1.24
C ARG A 72 -20.73 -0.18 1.90
#